data_AF-A0A4W3GUI8-F1
#
_entry.id   AF-A0A4W3GUI8-F1
#
_cell.length_a   1.000
_cell.length_b   1.000
_cell.length_c   1.000
_cell.angle_alpha   90.00
_cell.angle_beta   90.00
_cell.angle_gamma   90.00
#
_symmetry.space_group_name_H-M   'P 1'
#
loop_
_entity.id
_entity.type
_entity.pdbx_description
1 polymer ?
#
loop_
_entity_poly.entity_id
_entity_poly.type
_entity_poly.pdbx_seq_one_letter_code
_entity_poly.pdbx_strand_id
1 'polypeptide(L)'
;EPYNLTLENSGTRDSLCVSWNGGIGQRDDYVISLYEFGSNTALKQDVIGNQSTKYSFKNLISGRKYTIAVYARADSYNSTAANATEWTYPSKPINLTIENNGSLETLSVSWSGSDGQRDDYVISLYELGSTAKMKEEVIGHQFTKHHFHKLTPGQSYSVEILARAGPYNSSNAIGTGTTCKCEIGLL
;
A
#
# COMPACT_ATOMS: atom_id res chain seq x y z
N GLU A 1 -0.37 -2.13 -33.72
CA GLU A 1 0.13 -2.30 -32.34
C GLU A 1 -0.62 -1.39 -31.36
N PRO A 2 -0.82 -1.76 -30.09
CA PRO A 2 -1.34 -0.85 -29.08
C PRO A 2 -0.33 0.27 -28.78
N TYR A 3 -0.80 1.49 -28.54
CA TYR A 3 0.04 2.63 -28.17
C TYR A 3 -0.62 3.47 -27.07
N ASN A 4 0.15 4.38 -26.45
CA ASN A 4 -0.27 5.14 -25.27
C ASN A 4 -0.81 4.23 -24.15
N LEU A 5 -0.13 3.12 -23.91
CA LEU A 5 -0.49 2.17 -22.85
C LEU A 5 -0.25 2.81 -21.47
N THR A 6 -1.29 2.87 -20.65
CA THR A 6 -1.20 3.26 -19.24
C THR A 6 -1.69 2.12 -18.36
N LEU A 7 -1.05 1.97 -17.19
CA LEU A 7 -1.53 1.13 -16.11
C LEU A 7 -1.74 2.04 -14.92
N GLU A 8 -2.97 2.11 -14.41
CA GLU A 8 -3.37 3.08 -13.41
C GLU A 8 -3.97 2.40 -12.19
N ASN A 9 -3.76 3.01 -11.03
CA ASN A 9 -4.42 2.65 -9.79
C ASN A 9 -5.32 3.77 -9.29
N SER A 10 -6.61 3.48 -9.13
CA SER A 10 -7.62 4.43 -8.60
C SER A 10 -7.76 4.36 -7.07
N GLY A 11 -6.66 4.19 -6.33
CA GLY A 11 -6.69 4.15 -4.86
C GLY A 11 -6.96 2.76 -4.25
N THR A 12 -6.84 1.69 -5.04
CA THR A 12 -7.21 0.34 -4.63
C THR A 12 -5.99 -0.49 -4.21
N ARG A 13 -6.25 -1.48 -3.34
CA ARG A 13 -5.22 -2.38 -2.79
C ARG A 13 -5.02 -3.65 -3.63
N ASP A 14 -5.96 -3.96 -4.52
CA ASP A 14 -6.04 -5.27 -5.17
C ASP A 14 -6.45 -5.20 -6.65
N SER A 15 -6.50 -4.00 -7.23
CA SER A 15 -6.87 -3.82 -8.62
C SER A 15 -6.01 -2.80 -9.35
N LEU A 16 -5.82 -3.03 -10.64
CA LEU A 16 -5.17 -2.12 -11.56
C LEU A 16 -5.94 -2.09 -12.87
N CYS A 17 -6.00 -0.92 -13.48
CA CYS A 17 -6.69 -0.74 -14.74
C CYS A 17 -5.72 -0.34 -15.83
N VAL A 18 -5.68 -1.13 -16.90
CA VAL A 18 -4.89 -0.84 -18.08
C VAL A 18 -5.75 -0.19 -19.16
N SER A 19 -5.22 0.80 -19.86
CA SER A 19 -5.85 1.40 -21.04
C SER A 19 -4.84 1.70 -22.14
N TRP A 20 -5.28 1.63 -23.39
CA TRP A 20 -4.45 1.90 -24.57
C TRP A 20 -5.30 2.41 -25.74
N ASN A 21 -4.63 3.01 -26.71
CA ASN A 21 -5.20 3.28 -28.02
C ASN A 21 -4.94 2.11 -28.97
N GLY A 22 -5.95 1.77 -29.76
CA GLY A 22 -5.80 0.77 -30.81
C GLY A 22 -5.02 1.32 -31.99
N GLY A 23 -3.95 0.63 -32.40
CA GLY A 23 -3.17 1.00 -33.57
C GLY A 23 -3.94 0.95 -34.87
N ILE A 24 -3.33 1.55 -35.90
CA ILE A 24 -3.80 1.50 -37.28
C ILE A 24 -3.63 0.07 -37.82
N GLY A 25 -4.64 -0.45 -38.52
CA GLY A 25 -4.62 -1.78 -39.15
C GLY A 25 -5.71 -2.72 -38.61
N GLN A 26 -5.88 -3.84 -39.31
CA GLN A 26 -6.76 -4.91 -38.86
C GLN A 26 -6.12 -5.71 -37.72
N ARG A 27 -6.94 -6.16 -36.79
CA ARG A 27 -6.55 -7.00 -35.65
C ARG A 27 -7.73 -7.88 -35.25
N ASP A 28 -7.42 -9.07 -34.77
CA ASP A 28 -8.42 -10.05 -34.33
C ASP A 28 -8.74 -9.85 -32.85
N ASP A 29 -7.71 -9.64 -32.04
CA ASP A 29 -7.80 -9.46 -30.60
C ASP A 29 -6.53 -8.82 -30.00
N TYR A 30 -6.57 -8.61 -28.70
CA TYR A 30 -5.41 -8.30 -27.87
C TYR A 30 -5.14 -9.42 -26.89
N VAL A 31 -3.86 -9.72 -26.69
CA VAL A 31 -3.40 -10.52 -25.57
C VAL A 31 -2.85 -9.58 -24.51
N ILE A 32 -3.39 -9.69 -23.30
CA ILE A 32 -2.97 -8.92 -22.13
C ILE A 32 -2.33 -9.85 -21.11
N SER A 33 -1.15 -9.50 -20.60
CA SER A 33 -0.40 -10.32 -19.64
C SER A 33 0.13 -9.47 -18.50
N LEU A 34 -0.31 -9.75 -17.28
CA LEU A 34 0.13 -9.06 -16.07
C LEU A 34 1.20 -9.92 -15.36
N TYR A 35 2.30 -9.28 -15.00
CA TYR A 35 3.43 -9.87 -14.30
C TYR A 35 3.64 -9.14 -12.98
N GLU A 36 4.10 -9.85 -11.97
CA GLU A 36 4.79 -9.19 -10.87
C GLU A 36 6.08 -8.56 -11.39
N PHE A 37 6.44 -7.37 -10.90
CA PHE A 37 7.60 -6.65 -11.41
C PHE A 37 8.89 -7.48 -11.26
N GLY A 38 9.60 -7.68 -12.36
CA GLY A 38 10.82 -8.51 -12.41
C GLY A 38 10.58 -10.02 -12.61
N SER A 39 9.32 -10.48 -12.61
CA SER A 39 8.98 -11.86 -12.95
C SER A 39 8.89 -12.05 -14.47
N ASN A 40 9.33 -13.22 -14.94
CA ASN A 40 9.14 -13.66 -16.33
C ASN A 40 7.90 -14.55 -16.50
N THR A 41 7.21 -14.88 -15.41
CA THR A 41 5.99 -15.71 -15.44
C THR A 41 4.76 -14.83 -15.29
N ALA A 42 3.83 -14.96 -16.24
CA ALA A 42 2.58 -14.22 -16.20
C ALA A 42 1.74 -14.67 -15.00
N LEU A 43 1.34 -13.71 -14.16
CA LEU A 43 0.41 -13.94 -13.06
C LEU A 43 -1.02 -14.10 -13.57
N LYS A 44 -1.40 -13.27 -14.54
CA LYS A 44 -2.71 -13.30 -15.21
C LYS A 44 -2.51 -13.05 -16.70
N GLN A 45 -3.26 -13.76 -17.51
CA GLN A 45 -3.29 -13.55 -18.96
C GLN A 45 -4.73 -13.69 -19.45
N ASP A 46 -5.10 -12.84 -20.40
CA ASP A 46 -6.42 -12.87 -21.02
C ASP A 46 -6.32 -12.48 -22.50
N VAL A 47 -7.33 -12.89 -23.27
CA VAL A 47 -7.50 -12.52 -24.68
C VAL A 47 -8.82 -11.76 -24.81
N ILE A 48 -8.72 -10.51 -25.26
CA ILE A 48 -9.86 -9.59 -25.30
C ILE A 48 -10.12 -9.12 -26.73
N GLY A 49 -11.39 -8.90 -27.06
CA GLY A 49 -11.80 -8.60 -28.43
C GLY A 49 -11.14 -7.36 -29.02
N ASN A 50 -11.02 -7.32 -30.34
CA ASN A 50 -10.31 -6.27 -31.06
C ASN A 50 -10.75 -4.84 -30.74
N GLN A 51 -12.01 -4.55 -30.40
CA GLN A 51 -12.43 -3.18 -30.08
C GLN A 51 -12.11 -2.74 -28.65
N SER A 52 -11.56 -3.64 -27.82
CA SER A 52 -11.23 -3.32 -26.43
C SER A 52 -10.05 -2.35 -26.34
N THR A 53 -10.19 -1.36 -25.46
CA THR A 53 -9.16 -0.34 -25.18
C THR A 53 -8.83 -0.22 -23.69
N LYS A 54 -9.47 -1.04 -22.85
CA LYS A 54 -9.34 -1.01 -21.40
C LYS A 54 -9.60 -2.38 -20.81
N TYR A 55 -8.91 -2.72 -19.72
CA TYR A 55 -9.14 -3.93 -18.94
C TYR A 55 -8.77 -3.73 -17.48
N SER A 56 -9.48 -4.39 -16.57
CA SER A 56 -9.22 -4.28 -15.13
C SER A 56 -8.81 -5.63 -14.54
N PHE A 57 -7.61 -5.67 -13.98
CA PHE A 57 -7.15 -6.80 -13.17
C PHE A 57 -7.63 -6.61 -11.73
N LYS A 58 -8.15 -7.66 -11.12
CA LYS A 58 -8.62 -7.70 -9.72
C LYS A 58 -7.91 -8.81 -8.95
N ASN A 59 -8.12 -8.89 -7.63
CA ASN A 59 -7.52 -9.91 -6.76
C ASN A 59 -5.99 -9.93 -6.89
N LEU A 60 -5.38 -8.75 -6.93
CA LEU A 60 -3.94 -8.56 -6.89
C LEU A 60 -3.49 -8.48 -5.42
N ILE A 61 -2.22 -8.82 -5.18
CA ILE A 61 -1.61 -8.67 -3.87
C ILE A 61 -1.29 -7.19 -3.65
N SER A 62 -1.69 -6.65 -2.50
CA SER A 62 -1.48 -5.25 -2.10
C SER A 62 -0.02 -4.90 -1.87
N GLY A 63 0.31 -3.62 -2.10
CA GLY A 63 1.65 -3.06 -1.93
C GLY A 63 2.70 -3.67 -2.84
N ARG A 64 2.29 -4.20 -4.00
CA ARG A 64 3.19 -4.76 -5.02
C ARG A 64 3.19 -3.95 -6.29
N LYS A 65 4.34 -3.95 -6.96
CA LYS A 65 4.52 -3.41 -8.31
C LYS A 65 4.24 -4.49 -9.35
N TYR A 66 3.50 -4.12 -10.38
CA TYR A 66 3.17 -4.98 -11.50
C TYR A 66 3.66 -4.38 -12.82
N THR A 67 3.92 -5.25 -13.79
CA THR A 67 4.18 -4.91 -15.19
C THR A 67 3.06 -5.49 -16.04
N ILE A 68 2.43 -4.68 -16.89
CA ILE A 68 1.47 -5.14 -17.89
C ILE A 68 2.14 -5.15 -19.26
N ALA A 69 1.90 -6.19 -20.04
CA ALA A 69 2.25 -6.29 -21.45
C ALA A 69 0.97 -6.45 -22.29
N VAL A 70 0.84 -5.67 -23.35
CA VAL A 70 -0.28 -5.77 -24.30
C VAL A 70 0.26 -5.82 -25.72
N TYR A 71 -0.18 -6.81 -26.50
CA TYR A 71 0.09 -6.87 -27.94
C TYR A 71 -1.17 -7.26 -28.71
N ALA A 72 -1.24 -6.84 -29.98
CA ALA A 72 -2.32 -7.20 -30.88
C ALA A 72 -1.95 -8.43 -31.71
N ARG A 73 -2.95 -9.25 -32.03
CA ARG A 73 -2.81 -10.36 -32.99
C ARG A 73 -3.59 -10.07 -34.26
N ALA A 74 -3.03 -10.51 -35.38
CA ALA A 74 -3.67 -10.50 -36.69
C ALA A 74 -3.19 -11.73 -37.46
N ASP A 75 -4.07 -12.72 -37.62
CA ASP A 75 -3.76 -14.02 -38.22
C ASP A 75 -2.53 -14.67 -37.53
N SER A 76 -1.46 -14.98 -38.28
CA SER A 76 -0.21 -15.52 -37.73
C SER A 76 0.75 -14.49 -37.16
N TYR A 77 0.40 -13.19 -37.18
CA TYR A 77 1.28 -12.09 -36.80
C TYR A 77 0.92 -11.51 -35.43
N ASN A 78 1.97 -11.23 -34.66
CA ASN A 78 1.88 -10.50 -33.40
C ASN A 78 2.54 -9.13 -33.55
N SER A 79 1.93 -8.09 -33.00
CA SER A 79 2.59 -6.81 -32.88
C SER A 79 3.67 -6.83 -31.80
N THR A 80 4.52 -5.80 -31.78
CA THR A 80 5.33 -5.48 -30.61
C THR A 80 4.44 -5.30 -29.38
N ALA A 81 4.92 -5.76 -28.22
CA ALA A 81 4.23 -5.55 -26.95
C ALA A 81 4.53 -4.16 -26.40
N ALA A 82 3.48 -3.43 -26.04
CA ALA A 82 3.58 -2.23 -25.22
C ALA A 82 3.59 -2.65 -23.73
N ASN A 83 4.40 -1.96 -22.92
CA ASN A 83 4.52 -2.25 -21.49
C ASN A 83 4.29 -1.01 -20.63
N ALA A 84 3.70 -1.21 -19.45
CA ALA A 84 3.55 -0.20 -18.42
C ALA A 84 3.70 -0.83 -17.03
N THR A 85 3.97 -0.02 -16.01
CA THR A 85 4.11 -0.51 -14.62
C THR A 85 3.34 0.36 -13.66
N GLU A 86 2.79 -0.25 -12.61
CA GLU A 86 2.08 0.46 -11.55
C GLU A 86 2.08 -0.34 -10.24
N TRP A 87 1.90 0.35 -9.12
CA TRP A 87 1.78 -0.24 -7.79
C TRP A 87 0.32 -0.39 -7.34
N THR A 88 0.05 -1.45 -6.59
CA THR A 88 -1.14 -1.55 -5.75
C THR A 88 -0.92 -0.80 -4.44
N TYR A 89 -1.97 -0.20 -3.85
CA TYR A 89 -1.83 0.45 -2.54
C TYR A 89 -1.49 -0.60 -1.46
N PRO A 90 -0.66 -0.25 -0.45
CA PRO A 90 -0.40 -1.14 0.67
C PRO A 90 -1.62 -1.25 1.59
N SER A 91 -1.68 -2.35 2.34
CA SER A 91 -2.73 -2.56 3.33
C SER A 91 -2.42 -1.84 4.64
N LYS A 92 -3.46 -1.29 5.27
CA LYS A 92 -3.37 -0.60 6.56
C LYS A 92 -2.93 -1.56 7.67
N PRO A 93 -2.07 -1.17 8.62
CA PRO A 93 -1.82 -1.95 9.84
C PRO A 93 -3.12 -2.25 10.61
N ILE A 94 -3.22 -3.42 11.24
CA ILE A 94 -4.41 -3.82 12.02
C ILE A 94 -4.03 -4.16 13.45
N ASN A 95 -5.02 -4.32 14.34
CA ASN A 95 -4.81 -4.68 15.74
C ASN A 95 -3.83 -3.74 16.46
N LEU A 96 -3.97 -2.43 16.22
CA LEU A 96 -3.15 -1.42 16.89
C LEU A 96 -3.53 -1.36 18.38
N THR A 97 -2.56 -1.60 19.25
CA THR A 97 -2.69 -1.52 20.70
C THR A 97 -1.64 -0.56 21.26
N ILE A 98 -2.03 0.20 22.28
CA ILE A 98 -1.18 1.20 22.93
C ILE A 98 -1.32 1.02 24.44
N GLU A 99 -0.21 0.70 25.10
CA GLU A 99 -0.18 0.35 26.52
C GLU A 99 0.94 1.10 27.22
N ASN A 100 0.68 1.61 28.43
CA ASN A 100 1.70 2.23 29.25
C ASN A 100 2.56 1.20 30.02
N ASN A 101 2.05 -0.03 30.22
CA ASN A 101 2.71 -1.08 31.00
C ASN A 101 3.20 -0.59 32.38
N GLY A 102 2.41 0.27 33.04
CA GLY A 102 2.77 0.86 34.34
C GLY A 102 3.77 2.02 34.26
N SER A 103 4.19 2.43 33.06
CA SER A 103 5.16 3.50 32.86
C SER A 103 4.54 4.89 32.95
N LEU A 104 5.25 5.80 33.63
CA LEU A 104 4.94 7.23 33.70
C LEU A 104 5.33 7.98 32.42
N GLU A 105 6.30 7.47 31.65
CA GLU A 105 6.92 8.25 30.55
C GLU A 105 7.02 7.47 29.23
N THR A 106 6.42 6.28 29.16
CA THR A 106 6.52 5.40 27.99
C THR A 106 5.15 4.90 27.55
N LEU A 107 4.94 4.87 26.24
CA LEU A 107 3.86 4.12 25.61
C LEU A 107 4.47 3.04 24.69
N SER A 108 4.03 1.80 24.89
CA SER A 108 4.30 0.65 24.04
C SER A 108 3.21 0.56 23.00
N VAL A 109 3.58 0.65 21.73
CA VAL A 109 2.65 0.54 20.60
C VAL A 109 2.93 -0.76 19.88
N SER A 110 1.92 -1.59 19.64
CA SER A 110 2.04 -2.79 18.81
C SER A 110 0.93 -2.87 17.79
N TRP A 111 1.22 -3.52 16.66
CA TRP A 111 0.30 -3.71 15.56
C TRP A 111 0.58 -5.04 14.88
N SER A 112 -0.39 -5.54 14.12
CA SER A 112 -0.20 -6.64 13.18
C SER A 112 0.00 -6.09 11.77
N GLY A 113 0.91 -6.72 11.03
CA GLY A 113 0.95 -6.56 9.59
C GLY A 113 -0.36 -7.05 8.96
N SER A 114 -0.85 -6.33 7.96
CA SER A 114 -1.94 -6.78 7.11
C SER A 114 -1.39 -7.52 5.89
N ASP A 115 -2.31 -8.11 5.11
CA ASP A 115 -1.98 -8.87 3.91
C ASP A 115 -1.22 -8.03 2.88
N GLY A 116 -0.43 -8.74 2.07
CA GLY A 116 0.40 -8.17 1.02
C GLY A 116 1.73 -7.62 1.50
N GLN A 117 2.35 -6.82 0.63
CA GLN A 117 3.70 -6.32 0.80
C GLN A 117 3.71 -4.85 1.21
N ARG A 118 4.81 -4.43 1.81
CA ARG A 118 5.08 -3.07 2.26
C ARG A 118 6.59 -2.92 2.41
N ASP A 119 7.06 -1.70 2.22
CA ASP A 119 8.47 -1.35 2.37
C ASP A 119 8.77 -1.05 3.84
N ASP A 120 7.87 -0.32 4.51
CA ASP A 120 8.01 0.10 5.90
C ASP A 120 6.67 0.61 6.47
N TYR A 121 6.74 1.09 7.71
CA TYR A 121 5.69 1.84 8.39
C TYR A 121 6.17 3.24 8.77
N VAL A 122 5.22 4.16 8.82
CA VAL A 122 5.43 5.48 9.45
C VAL A 122 4.54 5.56 10.68
N ILE A 123 5.14 5.81 11.83
CA ILE A 123 4.43 5.97 13.10
C ILE A 123 4.58 7.42 13.59
N SER A 124 3.47 8.05 13.92
CA SER A 124 3.40 9.44 14.38
C SER A 124 2.73 9.51 15.74
N LEU A 125 3.28 10.34 16.63
CA LEU A 125 2.73 10.62 17.96
C LEU A 125 2.25 12.06 18.05
N TYR A 126 1.07 12.23 18.66
CA TYR A 126 0.44 13.52 18.93
C TYR A 126 -0.03 13.56 20.37
N GLU A 127 -0.06 14.75 20.97
CA GLU A 127 -0.88 14.96 22.16
C GLU A 127 -2.37 14.81 21.78
N LEU A 128 -3.17 14.18 22.64
CA LEU A 128 -4.57 13.91 22.33
C LEU A 128 -5.35 15.22 22.09
N GLY A 129 -5.98 15.35 20.91
CA GLY A 129 -6.72 16.54 20.49
C GLY A 129 -5.88 17.60 19.77
N SER A 130 -4.55 17.43 19.71
CA SER A 130 -3.66 18.28 18.93
C SER A 130 -3.51 17.77 17.50
N THR A 131 -3.34 18.68 16.55
CA THR A 131 -2.92 18.38 15.17
C THR A 131 -1.40 18.51 14.97
N ALA A 132 -0.68 19.05 15.97
CA ALA A 132 0.76 19.22 15.91
C ALA A 132 1.46 17.89 16.23
N LYS A 133 2.22 17.39 15.25
CA LYS A 133 2.97 16.14 15.39
C LYS A 133 4.14 16.33 16.35
N MET A 134 4.20 15.50 17.39
CA MET A 134 5.30 15.51 18.37
C MET A 134 6.49 14.70 17.89
N LYS A 135 6.24 13.51 17.33
CA LYS A 135 7.28 12.59 16.83
C LYS A 135 6.80 11.90 15.56
N GLU A 136 7.73 11.62 14.66
CA GLU A 136 7.53 10.79 13.47
C GLU A 136 8.74 9.90 13.28
N GLU A 137 8.50 8.61 13.09
CA GLU A 137 9.55 7.63 12.94
C GLU A 137 9.21 6.64 11.82
N VAL A 138 10.22 6.25 11.04
CA VAL A 138 10.10 5.20 10.02
C VAL A 138 10.54 3.88 10.65
N ILE A 139 9.66 2.88 10.59
CA ILE A 139 9.85 1.57 11.19
C ILE A 139 9.88 0.52 10.08
N GLY A 140 10.94 -0.29 10.04
CA GLY A 140 11.08 -1.36 9.02
C GLY A 140 9.90 -2.35 9.02
N HIS A 141 9.57 -2.90 7.85
CA HIS A 141 8.41 -3.77 7.64
C HIS A 141 8.35 -5.03 8.52
N GLN A 142 9.50 -5.46 9.05
CA GLN A 142 9.65 -6.64 9.91
C GLN A 142 9.21 -6.40 11.36
N PHE A 143 9.11 -5.13 11.79
CA PHE A 143 8.73 -4.81 13.15
C PHE A 143 7.21 -4.66 13.29
N THR A 144 6.73 -5.03 14.47
CA THR A 144 5.30 -5.00 14.86
C THR A 144 5.09 -4.28 16.19
N LYS A 145 6.15 -3.63 16.70
CA LYS A 145 6.14 -2.91 17.98
C LYS A 145 7.07 -1.71 17.92
N HIS A 146 6.70 -0.64 18.61
CA HIS A 146 7.50 0.56 18.83
C HIS A 146 7.28 1.09 20.25
N HIS A 147 8.24 1.87 20.76
CA HIS A 147 8.15 2.50 22.07
C HIS A 147 8.41 4.00 21.97
N PHE A 148 7.43 4.79 22.38
CA PHE A 148 7.61 6.21 22.58
C PHE A 148 8.03 6.47 24.02
N HIS A 149 9.18 7.12 24.20
CA HIS A 149 9.76 7.44 25.51
C HIS A 149 9.71 8.95 25.80
N LYS A 150 10.07 9.36 27.02
CA LYS A 150 10.14 10.77 27.45
C LYS A 150 8.79 11.49 27.26
N LEU A 151 7.72 10.81 27.64
CA LEU A 151 6.36 11.33 27.62
C LEU A 151 6.01 11.95 28.97
N THR A 152 5.05 12.86 28.98
CA THR A 152 4.57 13.52 30.19
C THR A 152 3.71 12.54 31.00
N PRO A 153 3.95 12.38 32.31
CA PRO A 153 3.10 11.56 33.18
C PRO A 153 1.64 12.01 33.22
N GLY A 154 0.71 11.06 33.19
CA GLY A 154 -0.74 11.30 33.20
C GLY A 154 -1.32 11.91 31.92
N GLN A 155 -0.52 12.08 30.88
CA GLN A 155 -0.92 12.72 29.63
C GLN A 155 -1.48 11.70 28.63
N SER A 156 -2.51 12.12 27.89
CA SER A 156 -3.09 11.30 26.83
C SER A 156 -2.51 11.68 25.46
N TYR A 157 -2.26 10.65 24.66
CA TYR A 157 -1.65 10.75 23.34
C TYR A 157 -2.49 10.02 22.30
N SER A 158 -2.39 10.48 21.05
CA SER A 158 -2.86 9.78 19.85
C SER A 158 -1.66 9.27 19.06
N VAL A 159 -1.74 8.03 18.61
CA VAL A 159 -0.74 7.41 17.73
C VAL A 159 -1.40 7.09 16.41
N GLU A 160 -0.76 7.52 15.32
CA GLU A 160 -1.14 7.16 13.95
C GLU A 160 -0.06 6.28 13.35
N ILE A 161 -0.44 5.22 12.65
CA ILE A 161 0.47 4.37 11.89
C ILE A 161 -0.09 4.08 10.49
N LEU A 162 0.76 4.18 9.48
CA LEU A 162 0.47 3.79 8.10
C LEU A 162 1.57 2.89 7.54
N ALA A 163 1.25 2.11 6.52
CA ALA A 163 2.22 1.34 5.74
C ALA A 163 2.52 2.05 4.42
N ARG A 164 3.74 1.88 3.89
CA ARG A 164 4.14 2.38 2.57
C ARG A 164 4.50 1.25 1.61
N ALA A 165 4.23 1.46 0.33
CA ALA A 165 4.74 0.63 -0.76
C ALA A 165 4.94 1.51 -1.99
N GLY A 166 6.20 1.65 -2.43
CA GLY A 166 6.57 2.56 -3.50
C GLY A 166 6.05 3.99 -3.22
N PRO A 167 5.29 4.61 -4.15
CA PRO A 167 4.78 5.97 -3.99
C PRO A 167 3.51 6.06 -3.11
N TYR A 168 2.98 4.93 -2.63
CA TYR A 168 1.66 4.89 -1.99
C TYR A 168 1.72 4.64 -0.49
N ASN A 169 0.83 5.32 0.22
CA ASN A 169 0.58 5.15 1.65
C ASN A 169 -0.78 4.48 1.86
N SER A 170 -0.89 3.62 2.87
CA SER A 170 -2.19 3.14 3.33
C SER A 170 -2.95 4.26 4.04
N SER A 171 -4.24 4.06 4.28
CA SER A 171 -4.95 4.83 5.32
C SER A 171 -4.29 4.65 6.69
N ASN A 172 -4.48 5.60 7.60
CA ASN A 172 -3.96 5.52 8.97
C ASN A 172 -4.76 4.53 9.83
N ALA A 173 -4.05 3.74 10.65
CA ALA A 173 -4.61 3.16 11.87
C ALA A 173 -4.31 4.11 13.03
N ILE A 174 -5.32 4.39 13.85
CA ILE A 174 -5.25 5.40 14.91
C ILE A 174 -5.65 4.73 16.21
N GLY A 175 -4.90 5.01 17.26
CA GLY A 175 -5.23 4.58 18.62
C GLY A 175 -4.82 5.66 19.62
N THR A 176 -5.31 5.54 20.84
CA THR A 176 -4.97 6.45 21.92
C THR A 176 -4.41 5.69 23.12
N GLY A 177 -3.59 6.36 23.92
CA GLY A 177 -3.04 5.81 25.15
C GLY A 177 -2.65 6.91 26.13
N THR A 178 -2.68 6.58 27.41
CA THR A 178 -2.39 7.52 28.50
C THR A 178 -1.26 6.96 29.36
N THR A 179 -0.23 7.76 29.62
CA THR A 179 0.85 7.40 30.55
C THR A 179 0.31 7.33 31.98
N CYS A 180 0.95 6.54 32.85
CA CYS A 180 0.56 6.49 34.25
C CYS A 180 0.71 7.88 34.90
N LYS A 181 -0.16 8.17 35.87
CA LYS A 181 -0.08 9.38 36.68
C LYS A 181 1.00 9.22 37.74
N CYS A 182 1.67 10.31 38.08
CA CYS A 182 2.52 10.34 39.27
C CYS A 182 1.59 10.28 40.51
N GLU A 183 1.63 9.19 41.28
CA GLU A 183 0.97 9.13 42.58
C GLU A 183 1.86 9.82 43.61
N ILE A 184 1.46 11.02 44.04
CA ILE A 184 2.05 11.65 45.22
C ILE A 184 1.35 11.02 46.41
N GLY A 185 2.01 10.06 47.06
CA GLY A 185 1.53 9.54 48.35
C GLY A 185 1.45 10.67 49.36
N LEU A 186 0.24 11.05 49.76
CA LEU A 186 0.04 11.81 50.99
C LEU A 186 0.24 10.83 52.14
N LEU A 187 1.45 10.85 52.73
CA LEU A 187 1.73 10.33 54.06
C LEU A 187 1.32 11.35 55.12
#